data_AF-A0A1E2UML0-F1
#
_entry.id   AF-A0A1E2UML0-F1
#
_cell.length_a   1.000
_cell.length_b   1.000
_cell.length_c   1.000
_cell.angle_alpha   90.00
_cell.angle_beta   90.00
_cell.angle_gamma   90.00
#
_symmetry.space_group_name_H-M   'P 1'
#
loop_
_entity.id
_entity.type
_entity.pdbx_description
1 polymer ?
#
loop_
_entity_poly.entity_id
_entity_poly.type
_entity_poly.pdbx_seq_one_letter_code
_entity_poly.pdbx_strand_id
1 'polypeptide(L)'
;MRGLKYILKWLAFETTHLLVGAICLISKLGLGKQLCREFKASMVLGAGGGAYIRGNYEKAYEILAPYQNVDDDFVHGGVKYQLALLFYYGRGVAMNRPVANTLFEEAASLGWDDAQKYLSQFNGPYSTRT
;
A
#
# COMPACT_ATOMS: atom_id res chain seq x y z
N MET A 1 -29.66 39.49 28.85
CA MET A 1 -28.89 38.84 27.76
C MET A 1 -27.41 38.55 28.08
N ARG A 2 -26.83 38.98 29.21
CA ARG A 2 -25.41 38.70 29.54
C ARG A 2 -25.14 37.28 30.07
N GLY A 3 -26.04 36.70 30.86
CA GLY A 3 -25.88 35.33 31.42
C GLY A 3 -25.89 34.22 30.36
N LEU A 4 -26.73 34.34 29.33
CA LEU A 4 -26.78 33.39 28.21
C LEU A 4 -25.42 33.29 27.47
N LYS A 5 -24.71 34.42 27.34
CA LYS A 5 -23.37 34.46 26.72
C LYS A 5 -22.33 33.71 27.56
N TYR A 6 -22.46 33.72 28.88
CA TYR A 6 -21.56 32.96 29.76
C TYR A 6 -21.81 31.46 29.69
N ILE A 7 -23.08 31.04 29.68
CA ILE A 7 -23.46 29.63 29.53
C ILE A 7 -22.97 29.10 28.17
N LEU A 8 -23.17 29.85 27.08
CA LEU A 8 -22.67 29.49 25.75
C LEU A 8 -21.15 29.37 25.70
N LYS A 9 -20.41 30.29 26.34
CA LYS A 9 -18.94 30.21 26.42
C LYS A 9 -18.46 29.02 27.24
N TRP A 10 -19.14 28.71 28.34
CA TRP A 10 -18.83 27.57 29.18
C TRP A 10 -19.09 26.24 28.44
N LEU A 11 -20.23 26.12 27.74
CA LEU A 11 -20.53 24.95 26.92
C LEU A 11 -19.51 24.76 25.78
N ALA A 12 -19.08 25.85 25.14
CA ALA A 12 -18.04 25.81 24.12
C ALA A 12 -16.66 25.42 24.67
N PHE A 13 -16.35 25.80 25.91
CA PHE A 13 -15.13 25.38 26.59
C PHE A 13 -15.14 23.89 26.92
N GLU A 14 -16.26 23.36 27.39
CA GLU A 14 -16.38 21.94 27.74
C GLU A 14 -16.36 21.05 26.49
N THR A 15 -17.05 21.46 25.42
CA THR A 15 -17.04 20.73 24.15
C THR A 15 -15.65 20.71 23.52
N THR A 16 -14.89 21.81 23.60
CA THR A 16 -13.50 21.84 23.11
C THR A 16 -12.58 20.93 23.91
N HIS A 17 -12.75 20.82 25.24
CA HIS A 17 -11.96 19.89 26.06
C HIS A 17 -12.28 18.42 25.75
N LEU A 18 -13.55 18.08 25.57
CA LEU A 18 -13.97 16.74 25.18
C LEU A 18 -13.42 16.34 23.80
N LEU A 19 -13.43 17.26 22.82
CA LEU A 19 -12.85 17.01 21.49
C LEU A 19 -11.33 16.79 21.56
N VAL A 20 -10.61 17.62 22.31
CA VAL A 20 -9.15 17.45 22.49
C VAL A 20 -8.84 16.12 23.19
N GLY A 21 -9.61 15.77 24.24
CA GLY A 21 -9.49 14.49 24.93
C GLY A 21 -9.71 13.29 24.01
N ALA A 22 -10.72 13.34 23.15
CA ALA A 22 -11.00 12.29 22.16
C ALA A 22 -9.87 12.14 21.14
N ILE A 23 -9.32 13.24 20.60
CA ILE A 23 -8.19 13.22 19.66
C ILE A 23 -6.93 12.61 20.31
N CYS A 24 -6.64 12.99 21.56
CA CYS A 24 -5.53 12.41 22.31
C CYS A 24 -5.72 10.91 22.58
N LEU A 25 -6.95 10.45 22.81
CA LEU A 25 -7.27 9.03 23.02
C LEU A 25 -7.01 8.21 21.74
N ILE A 26 -7.48 8.70 20.58
CA ILE A 26 -7.26 8.07 19.27
C ILE A 26 -5.75 7.97 18.97
N SER A 27 -4.98 9.00 19.33
CA SER A 27 -3.52 9.02 19.17
C SER A 27 -2.82 7.99 20.06
N LYS A 28 -3.26 7.84 21.32
CA LYS A 28 -2.72 6.83 22.25
C LYS A 28 -3.05 5.39 21.84
N LEU A 29 -4.23 5.17 21.24
CA LEU A 29 -4.65 3.87 20.73
C LEU A 29 -3.89 3.43 19.47
N GLY A 30 -3.02 4.28 18.92
CA GLY A 30 -2.13 3.90 17.82
C GLY A 30 -2.80 3.76 16.46
N LEU A 31 -4.10 4.09 16.34
CA LEU A 31 -4.85 4.08 15.08
C LEU A 31 -4.20 4.96 13.99
N GLY A 32 -3.51 6.04 14.39
CA GLY A 32 -2.74 6.88 13.46
C GLY A 32 -1.55 6.18 12.82
N LYS A 33 -0.93 5.18 13.48
CA LYS A 33 0.23 4.45 12.91
C LYS A 33 -0.18 3.58 11.72
N GLN A 34 -1.39 3.04 11.75
CA GLN A 34 -1.91 2.19 10.68
C GLN A 34 -2.23 3.01 9.43
N LEU A 35 -2.91 4.14 9.60
CA LEU A 35 -3.19 5.10 8.52
C LEU A 35 -1.90 5.57 7.81
N CYS A 36 -0.84 5.82 8.57
CA CYS A 36 0.46 6.19 7.99
C CYS A 36 1.11 5.05 7.18
N ARG A 37 0.90 3.78 7.53
CA ARG A 37 1.47 2.64 6.80
C ARG A 37 0.80 2.47 5.43
N GLU A 38 -0.52 2.53 5.37
CA GLU A 38 -1.30 2.45 4.13
C GLU A 38 -0.95 3.59 3.16
N PHE A 39 -0.84 4.82 3.68
CA PHE A 39 -0.42 5.96 2.88
C PHE A 39 1.01 5.80 2.32
N LYS A 40 1.91 5.23 3.13
CA LYS A 40 3.29 4.94 2.71
C LYS A 40 3.33 3.90 1.59
N ALA A 41 2.50 2.85 1.66
CA ALA A 41 2.43 1.82 0.62
C ALA A 41 1.99 2.41 -0.73
N SER A 42 0.97 3.29 -0.73
CA SER A 42 0.49 3.96 -1.94
C SER A 42 1.57 4.86 -2.57
N MET A 43 2.28 5.61 -1.73
CA MET A 43 3.40 6.45 -2.17
C MET A 43 4.54 5.60 -2.77
N VAL A 44 4.86 4.46 -2.15
CA VAL A 44 5.91 3.54 -2.60
C VAL A 44 5.55 2.91 -3.95
N LEU A 45 4.30 2.47 -4.12
CA LEU A 45 3.80 1.95 -5.40
C LEU A 45 3.96 2.98 -6.54
N GLY A 46 3.59 4.23 -6.27
CA GLY A 46 3.75 5.31 -7.24
C GLY A 46 5.22 5.64 -7.54
N ALA A 47 6.06 5.70 -6.50
CA ALA A 47 7.48 6.00 -6.65
C ALA A 47 8.25 4.89 -7.41
N GLY A 48 7.97 3.62 -7.07
CA GLY A 48 8.51 2.44 -7.76
C GLY A 48 8.07 2.38 -9.22
N GLY A 49 6.77 2.57 -9.49
CA GLY A 49 6.24 2.59 -10.85
C GLY A 49 6.81 3.74 -11.68
N GLY A 50 6.95 4.92 -11.08
CA GLY A 50 7.59 6.06 -11.71
C GLY A 50 9.06 5.78 -12.04
N ALA A 51 9.81 5.11 -11.15
CA ALA A 51 11.20 4.73 -11.40
C ALA A 51 11.30 3.69 -12.54
N TYR A 52 10.37 2.73 -12.59
CA TYR A 52 10.27 1.75 -13.65
C TYR A 52 10.03 2.38 -15.02
N ILE A 53 9.09 3.33 -15.13
CA ILE A 53 8.79 4.05 -16.38
C ILE A 53 9.99 4.87 -16.85
N ARG A 54 10.75 5.46 -15.92
CA ARG A 54 11.99 6.20 -16.22
C ARG A 54 13.17 5.29 -16.60
N GLY A 55 13.00 3.97 -16.61
CA GLY A 55 14.05 3.00 -16.91
C GLY A 55 15.08 2.80 -15.78
N ASN A 56 14.85 3.39 -14.60
CA ASN A 56 15.73 3.20 -13.45
C ASN A 56 15.26 2.02 -12.60
N TYR A 57 15.55 0.81 -13.10
CA TYR A 57 15.02 -0.43 -12.54
C TYR A 57 15.65 -0.82 -11.20
N GLU A 58 16.95 -0.53 -11.00
CA GLU A 58 17.62 -0.77 -9.71
C GLU A 58 16.97 0.04 -8.59
N LYS A 59 16.70 1.33 -8.85
CA LYS A 59 16.00 2.19 -7.91
C LYS A 59 14.55 1.75 -7.68
N ALA A 60 13.88 1.24 -8.71
CA ALA A 60 12.53 0.68 -8.55
C ALA A 60 12.56 -0.53 -7.60
N TYR A 61 13.53 -1.43 -7.75
CA TYR A 61 13.72 -2.55 -6.84
C TYR A 61 14.03 -2.09 -5.41
N GLU A 62 14.96 -1.15 -5.24
CA GLU A 62 15.34 -0.62 -3.92
C GLU A 62 14.13 -0.05 -3.15
N ILE A 63 13.23 0.64 -3.86
CA ILE A 63 12.03 1.24 -3.27
C ILE A 63 11.00 0.16 -2.88
N LEU A 64 10.82 -0.87 -3.71
CA LEU A 64 9.76 -1.88 -3.57
C LEU A 64 10.16 -3.07 -2.69
N ALA A 65 11.44 -3.48 -2.70
CA ALA A 65 11.95 -4.66 -2.00
C ALA A 65 11.62 -4.72 -0.50
N PRO A 66 11.66 -3.59 0.27
CA PRO A 66 11.30 -3.63 1.69
C PRO A 66 9.85 -4.04 1.98
N TYR A 67 8.96 -3.96 0.99
CA TYR A 67 7.53 -4.23 1.11
C TYR A 67 7.13 -5.59 0.55
N GLN A 68 8.10 -6.40 0.11
CA GLN A 68 7.83 -7.71 -0.50
C GLN A 68 7.05 -8.64 0.43
N ASN A 69 7.43 -8.70 1.70
CA ASN A 69 6.87 -9.63 2.69
C ASN A 69 5.78 -8.98 3.56
N VAL A 70 5.21 -7.86 3.10
CA VAL A 70 4.15 -7.16 3.83
C VAL A 70 2.81 -7.66 3.29
N ASP A 71 2.11 -8.46 4.10
CA ASP A 71 0.79 -8.98 3.79
C ASP A 71 -0.27 -8.01 4.30
N ASP A 72 -0.64 -7.07 3.45
CA ASP A 72 -1.58 -5.99 3.76
C ASP A 72 -2.47 -5.71 2.52
N ASP A 73 -3.34 -4.70 2.63
CA ASP A 73 -4.36 -4.24 1.66
C ASP A 73 -4.01 -4.31 0.17
N PHE A 74 -5.04 -4.17 -0.68
CA PHE A 74 -4.98 -4.10 -2.17
C PHE A 74 -3.74 -3.39 -2.76
N VAL A 75 -3.27 -2.29 -2.15
CA VAL A 75 -2.08 -1.53 -2.58
C VAL A 75 -0.79 -2.37 -2.53
N HIS A 76 -0.65 -3.26 -1.55
CA HIS A 76 0.47 -4.20 -1.47
C HIS A 76 0.44 -5.21 -2.60
N GLY A 77 -0.75 -5.58 -3.09
CA GLY A 77 -0.91 -6.35 -4.32
C GLY A 77 -0.24 -5.66 -5.53
N GLY A 78 -0.42 -4.34 -5.67
CA GLY A 78 0.27 -3.56 -6.71
C GLY A 78 1.78 -3.53 -6.56
N VAL A 79 2.29 -3.47 -5.32
CA VAL A 79 3.75 -3.50 -5.04
C VAL A 79 4.33 -4.86 -5.41
N LYS A 80 3.68 -5.95 -4.98
CA LYS A 80 4.08 -7.33 -5.32
C LYS A 80 4.05 -7.55 -6.84
N TYR A 81 3.03 -7.02 -7.53
CA TYR A 81 2.93 -7.06 -8.99
C TYR A 81 4.11 -6.35 -9.69
N GLN A 82 4.47 -5.14 -9.26
CA GLN A 82 5.61 -4.43 -9.85
C GLN A 82 6.95 -5.13 -9.57
N LEU A 83 7.11 -5.68 -8.38
CA LEU A 83 8.30 -6.46 -8.02
C LEU A 83 8.39 -7.73 -8.86
N ALA A 84 7.27 -8.41 -9.09
CA ALA A 84 7.17 -9.57 -9.96
C ALA A 84 7.62 -9.24 -11.40
N LEU A 85 7.24 -8.08 -11.95
CA LEU A 85 7.70 -7.63 -13.26
C LEU A 85 9.22 -7.43 -13.31
N LEU A 86 9.83 -6.89 -12.25
CA LEU A 86 11.29 -6.73 -12.17
C LEU A 86 12.00 -8.09 -12.23
N PHE A 87 11.53 -9.07 -11.46
CA PHE A 87 12.07 -10.44 -11.47
C PHE A 87 11.77 -11.21 -12.77
N TYR A 88 10.60 -11.00 -13.37
CA TYR A 88 10.17 -11.66 -14.59
C TYR A 88 11.02 -11.23 -15.79
N TYR A 89 11.29 -9.93 -15.91
CA TYR A 89 12.11 -9.37 -16.98
C TYR A 89 13.60 -9.28 -16.64
N GLY A 90 14.00 -9.55 -15.40
CA GLY A 90 15.39 -9.39 -14.95
C GLY A 90 15.86 -7.94 -15.01
N ARG A 91 14.99 -6.99 -14.68
CA ARG A 91 15.27 -5.55 -14.78
C ARG A 91 15.75 -5.02 -13.43
N GLY A 92 17.01 -4.61 -13.35
CA GLY A 92 17.62 -4.13 -12.10
C GLY A 92 17.85 -5.22 -11.03
N VAL A 93 17.49 -6.47 -11.33
CA VAL A 93 17.67 -7.66 -10.50
C VAL A 93 17.87 -8.87 -11.41
N ALA A 94 18.48 -9.94 -10.89
CA ALA A 94 18.63 -11.18 -11.65
C ALA A 94 17.25 -11.76 -12.00
N MET A 95 17.09 -12.25 -13.23
CA MET A 95 15.85 -12.86 -13.69
C MET A 95 15.53 -14.10 -12.85
N ASN A 96 14.34 -14.14 -12.25
CA ASN A 96 13.87 -15.25 -11.43
C ASN A 96 12.37 -15.46 -11.66
N ARG A 97 12.03 -16.33 -12.62
CA ARG A 97 10.64 -16.63 -13.00
C ARG A 97 9.84 -17.31 -11.89
N PRO A 98 10.40 -18.29 -11.13
CA PRO A 98 9.70 -18.85 -9.98
C PRO A 98 9.24 -17.79 -8.98
N VAL A 99 10.14 -16.90 -8.57
CA VAL A 99 9.82 -15.83 -7.61
C VAL A 99 8.84 -14.81 -8.21
N ALA A 100 8.94 -14.52 -9.51
CA ALA A 100 7.97 -13.65 -10.16
C ALA A 100 6.55 -14.24 -10.13
N ASN A 101 6.42 -15.54 -10.44
CA ASN A 101 5.13 -16.22 -10.45
C ASN A 101 4.48 -16.26 -9.06
N THR A 102 5.24 -16.56 -8.00
CA THR A 102 4.71 -16.52 -6.63
C THR A 102 4.22 -15.13 -6.25
N LEU A 103 4.97 -14.09 -6.61
CA LEU A 103 4.57 -12.70 -6.35
C LEU A 103 3.32 -12.29 -7.17
N PHE A 104 3.15 -12.81 -8.39
CA PHE A 104 1.92 -12.60 -9.18
C PHE A 104 0.71 -13.29 -8.56
N GLU A 105 0.88 -14.51 -8.05
CA GLU A 105 -0.16 -15.25 -7.32
C GLU A 105 -0.60 -14.53 -6.05
N GLU A 106 0.36 -14.04 -5.26
CA GLU A 106 0.09 -13.23 -4.07
C GLU A 106 -0.57 -11.89 -4.41
N ALA A 107 -0.13 -11.21 -5.48
CA ALA A 107 -0.75 -9.95 -5.91
C ALA A 107 -2.21 -10.16 -6.35
N ALA A 108 -2.50 -11.27 -7.03
CA ALA A 108 -3.84 -11.62 -7.46
C ALA A 108 -4.75 -12.03 -6.29
N SER A 109 -4.21 -12.70 -5.27
CA SER A 109 -4.95 -13.07 -4.07
C SER A 109 -5.36 -11.85 -3.24
N LEU A 110 -4.54 -10.79 -3.27
CA LEU A 110 -4.86 -9.47 -2.72
C LEU A 110 -5.84 -8.65 -3.59
N GLY A 111 -6.28 -9.21 -4.73
CA GLY A 111 -7.28 -8.60 -5.59
C GLY A 111 -6.75 -7.63 -6.64
N TRP A 112 -5.45 -7.59 -6.91
CA TRP A 112 -4.89 -6.67 -7.92
C TRP A 112 -5.27 -7.09 -9.35
N ASP A 113 -6.04 -6.26 -10.04
CA ASP A 113 -6.62 -6.57 -11.36
C ASP A 113 -5.58 -6.98 -12.41
N ASP A 114 -4.42 -6.30 -12.46
CA ASP A 114 -3.41 -6.60 -13.45
C ASP A 114 -2.72 -7.95 -13.18
N ALA A 115 -2.61 -8.34 -11.92
CA ALA A 115 -2.08 -9.64 -11.53
C ALA A 115 -3.07 -10.76 -11.88
N GLN A 116 -4.37 -10.55 -11.65
CA GLN A 116 -5.41 -11.49 -12.05
C GLN A 116 -5.48 -11.68 -13.57
N LYS A 117 -5.33 -10.60 -14.35
CA LYS A 117 -5.22 -10.68 -15.81
C LYS A 117 -3.97 -11.44 -16.24
N TYR A 118 -2.82 -11.16 -15.61
CA TYR A 118 -1.59 -11.90 -15.87
C TYR A 118 -1.80 -13.40 -15.62
N LEU A 119 -2.30 -13.80 -14.45
CA LEU A 119 -2.57 -15.22 -14.17
C LEU A 119 -3.60 -15.82 -15.12
N SER A 120 -4.63 -15.09 -15.52
CA SER A 120 -5.62 -15.61 -16.47
C SER A 120 -4.99 -15.90 -17.85
N GLN A 121 -4.01 -15.10 -18.27
CA GLN A 121 -3.27 -15.29 -19.53
C GLN A 121 -2.25 -16.43 -19.43
N PHE A 122 -1.59 -16.59 -18.28
CA PHE A 122 -0.49 -17.55 -18.10
C PHE A 122 -0.93 -18.91 -17.49
N ASN A 123 -2.01 -18.95 -16.70
CA ASN A 123 -2.59 -20.13 -16.03
C ASN A 123 -3.98 -20.53 -16.58
N GLY A 124 -4.49 -19.89 -17.64
CA GLY A 124 -5.72 -20.33 -18.33
C GLY A 124 -5.60 -21.74 -18.94
N PRO A 125 -6.67 -22.31 -19.54
CA PRO A 125 -6.65 -23.66 -20.14
C PRO A 125 -5.65 -23.85 -21.30
N TYR A 126 -4.96 -22.78 -21.72
CA TYR A 126 -3.83 -22.78 -22.66
C TYR A 126 -2.48 -22.50 -21.97
N SER A 127 -2.36 -22.79 -20.67
CA SER A 127 -1.13 -22.64 -19.90
C SER A 127 -0.05 -23.55 -20.48
N THR A 128 0.96 -22.95 -21.08
CA THR A 128 2.20 -23.64 -21.41
C THR A 128 2.95 -23.88 -20.10
N ARG A 129 2.69 -25.05 -19.50
CA ARG A 129 3.57 -25.68 -18.52
C ARG A 129 4.98 -25.67 -19.11
N THR A 130 5.83 -24.79 -18.60
CA THR A 130 7.29 -24.81 -18.83
C THR A 130 7.96 -25.06 -17.50
#